data_AF-A0A537XTU6-F1
#
_entry.id   AF-A0A537XTU6-F1
#
_cell.length_a   1.000
_cell.length_b   1.000
_cell.length_c   1.000
_cell.angle_alpha   90.00
_cell.angle_beta   90.00
_cell.angle_gamma   90.00
#
_symmetry.space_group_name_H-M   'P 1'
#
loop_
_entity.id
_entity.type
_entity.pdbx_description
1 polymer ?
#
loop_
_entity_poly.entity_id
_entity_poly.type
_entity_poly.pdbx_seq_one_letter_code
_entity_poly.pdbx_strand_id
1 'polypeptide(L)' 'MIAEEFDSRTIANMEVALERACKMLSIGAEQHANRRYLASRIIECAQRGDITLRSLTEAGCLAASELRARKPNFAKS' A
#
# COMPACT_ATOMS: atom_id res chain seq x y z
N MET A 1 -0.42 -10.80 -16.70
CA MET A 1 -0.80 -11.02 -15.27
C MET A 1 0.30 -10.37 -14.45
N ILE A 2 0.02 -9.57 -13.40
CA ILE A 2 1.08 -8.80 -12.69
C ILE A 2 2.17 -9.70 -12.08
N ALA A 3 1.88 -11.00 -11.93
CA ALA A 3 2.82 -12.03 -11.48
C ALA A 3 3.86 -12.45 -12.54
N GLU A 4 3.70 -12.06 -13.81
CA GLU A 4 4.65 -12.35 -14.90
C GLU A 4 5.69 -11.23 -15.09
N GLU A 5 5.44 -10.04 -14.53
CA GLU A 5 6.32 -8.86 -14.67
C GLU A 5 7.31 -8.71 -13.52
N PHE A 6 7.09 -9.41 -12.40
CA PHE A 6 7.89 -9.28 -11.19
C PHE A 6 8.30 -10.65 -10.67
N ASP A 7 9.60 -10.83 -10.37
CA ASP A 7 10.11 -12.04 -9.73
C ASP A 7 9.40 -12.34 -8.40
N SER A 8 9.35 -13.62 -8.01
CA SER A 8 8.74 -14.06 -6.75
C SER A 8 9.25 -13.31 -5.52
N ARG A 9 10.53 -12.88 -5.55
CA ARG A 9 11.13 -12.05 -4.49
C ARG A 9 10.49 -10.66 -4.42
N THR A 10 10.23 -10.06 -5.57
CA THR A 10 9.59 -8.75 -5.67
C THR A 10 8.14 -8.85 -5.20
N ILE A 11 7.41 -9.89 -5.61
CA ILE A 11 6.05 -10.15 -5.13
C ILE A 11 6.03 -10.29 -3.60
N ALA A 12 6.93 -11.08 -3.01
CA ALA A 12 7.03 -11.21 -1.56
C ALA A 12 7.31 -9.86 -0.87
N ASN A 13 8.18 -9.02 -1.45
CA ASN A 13 8.43 -7.68 -0.93
C ASN A 13 7.18 -6.78 -0.98
N MET A 14 6.41 -6.84 -2.07
CA MET A 14 5.15 -6.10 -2.21
C MET A 14 4.11 -6.53 -1.17
N GLU A 15 4.00 -7.83 -0.90
CA GLU A 15 3.07 -8.36 0.11
C GLU A 15 3.45 -7.88 1.52
N VAL A 16 4.75 -7.93 1.86
CA VAL A 16 5.25 -7.42 3.15
C VAL A 16 5.01 -5.92 3.28
N ALA A 17 5.26 -5.14 2.22
CA ALA A 17 4.99 -3.71 2.19
C ALA A 17 3.50 -3.40 2.39
N LEU A 18 2.62 -4.16 1.73
CA LEU A 18 1.16 -4.02 1.83
C LEU A 18 0.67 -4.32 3.25
N GLU A 19 1.17 -5.39 3.87
CA GLU A 19 0.80 -5.74 5.24
C GLU A 19 1.19 -4.63 6.23
N ARG A 20 2.40 -4.08 6.11
CA ARG A 20 2.89 -2.98 6.94
C ARG A 20 2.05 -1.72 6.78
N ALA A 21 1.73 -1.36 5.54
CA ALA A 21 0.87 -0.20 5.24
C ALA A 21 -0.55 -0.40 5.78
N CYS A 22 -1.10 -1.61 5.70
CA CYS A 22 -2.41 -1.95 6.25
C CYS A 22 -2.44 -1.84 7.78
N LYS A 23 -1.38 -2.31 8.47
CA LYS A 23 -1.24 -2.19 9.94
C LYS A 23 -1.25 -0.73 10.41
N MET A 24 -0.74 0.22 9.62
CA MET A 24 -0.78 1.65 9.95
C MET A 24 -2.16 2.29 9.86
N LEU A 25 -3.12 1.69 9.17
CA LEU A 25 -4.44 2.28 8.93
C LEU A 25 -5.48 2.02 10.01
N SER A 26 -5.17 1.28 11.10
CA SER A 26 -6.10 0.88 12.17
C SER A 26 -7.48 0.47 11.65
N ILE A 27 -7.56 -0.80 11.27
CA ILE A 27 -8.59 -1.39 10.42
C ILE A 27 -10.03 -1.16 10.94
N GLY A 28 -10.80 -0.35 10.21
CA GLY A 28 -12.27 -0.34 10.20
C GLY A 28 -12.82 -0.86 8.86
N ALA A 29 -14.15 -0.88 8.69
CA ALA A 29 -14.92 -1.51 7.60
C ALA A 29 -14.47 -1.16 6.15
N GLU A 30 -13.67 -0.11 5.96
CA GLU A 30 -13.13 0.35 4.66
C GLU A 30 -11.90 -0.46 4.20
N GLN A 31 -11.74 -1.70 4.69
CA GLN A 31 -10.52 -2.51 4.53
C GLN A 31 -10.21 -2.84 3.06
N HIS A 32 -11.22 -3.15 2.25
CA HIS A 32 -11.01 -3.59 0.87
C HIS A 32 -10.60 -2.44 -0.08
N ALA A 33 -11.25 -1.28 0.05
CA ALA A 33 -10.94 -0.11 -0.78
C ALA A 33 -9.56 0.46 -0.45
N ASN A 34 -9.24 0.58 0.85
CA ASN A 34 -7.94 1.05 1.31
C ASN A 34 -6.82 0.10 0.90
N ARG A 35 -7.01 -1.21 1.07
CA ARG A 35 -6.02 -2.22 0.66
C ARG A 35 -5.76 -2.19 -0.85
N ARG A 36 -6.81 -2.01 -1.66
CA ARG A 36 -6.66 -1.89 -3.11
C ARG A 36 -5.84 -0.65 -3.49
N TYR A 37 -6.12 0.49 -2.85
CA TYR A 37 -5.35 1.72 -3.08
C TYR A 37 -3.87 1.55 -2.71
N LEU A 38 -3.59 0.98 -1.53
CA LEU A 38 -2.22 0.69 -1.10
C LEU A 38 -1.48 -0.22 -2.09
N ALA A 39 -2.13 -1.32 -2.51
CA ALA A 39 -1.55 -2.26 -3.47
C ALA A 39 -1.23 -1.60 -4.81
N SER A 40 -2.14 -0.76 -5.33
CA SER A 40 -1.89 -0.01 -6.57
C SER A 40 -0.66 0.89 -6.46
N ARG A 41 -0.48 1.62 -5.35
CA ARG A 41 0.69 2.50 -5.16
C ARG A 41 2.01 1.72 -5.05
N ILE A 42 1.97 0.56 -4.42
CA ILE A 42 3.13 -0.35 -4.34
C ILE A 42 3.49 -0.89 -5.73
N ILE A 43 2.49 -1.28 -6.53
CA ILE A 43 2.70 -1.75 -7.91
C ILE A 43 3.25 -0.62 -8.80
N GLU A 44 2.70 0.60 -8.71
CA GLU A 44 3.23 1.76 -9.45
C GLU A 44 4.70 2.04 -9.11
N CYS A 45 5.07 1.90 -7.84
CA CYS A 45 6.47 2.04 -7.38
C CYS A 45 7.36 0.98 -8.01
N ALA A 46 6.92 -0.29 -8.00
CA ALA A 46 7.67 -1.37 -8.63
C ALA A 46 7.80 -1.20 -10.15
N GLN A 47 6.75 -0.73 -10.83
CA GLN A 47 6.77 -0.45 -12.27
C GLN A 47 7.77 0.65 -12.65
N ARG A 48 8.09 1.56 -11.72
CA ARG A 48 9.13 2.58 -11.91
C ARG A 48 10.56 2.03 -11.78
N GLY A 49 10.71 0.75 -11.41
CA GLY A 49 12.00 0.09 -11.16
C GLY A 49 12.38 0.01 -9.68
N ASP A 50 11.59 0.59 -8.78
CA ASP A 50 11.81 0.58 -7.34
C ASP A 50 11.26 -0.70 -6.69
N ILE A 51 11.92 -1.83 -6.93
CA ILE A 51 11.48 -3.16 -6.46
C ILE A 51 12.03 -3.56 -5.08
N THR A 52 12.74 -2.66 -4.40
CA THR A 52 13.31 -2.94 -3.08
C THR A 52 12.23 -2.94 -2.01
N LEU A 53 12.34 -3.80 -1.00
CA LEU A 53 11.41 -3.83 0.13
C LEU A 53 11.28 -2.45 0.81
N ARG A 54 12.37 -1.68 0.88
CA ARG A 54 12.36 -0.33 1.47
C ARG A 54 11.51 0.62 0.63
N SER A 55 11.79 0.75 -0.67
CA SER A 55 11.04 1.64 -1.57
C SER A 55 9.55 1.28 -1.60
N LEU A 56 9.23 -0.02 -1.69
CA LEU A 56 7.86 -0.52 -1.67
C LEU A 56 7.15 -0.23 -0.34
N THR A 57 7.85 -0.40 0.80
CA THR A 57 7.30 -0.08 2.13
C THR A 57 7.05 1.43 2.26
N GLU A 58 7.95 2.26 1.76
CA GLU A 58 7.81 3.72 1.79
C GLU A 58 6.61 4.18 0.94
N ALA A 59 6.46 3.65 -0.28
CA ALA A 59 5.30 3.93 -1.12
C ALA A 59 3.98 3.52 -0.45
N GLY A 60 3.94 2.35 0.19
CA GLY A 60 2.79 1.90 0.97
C GLY A 60 2.51 2.78 2.20
N CYS A 61 3.55 3.21 2.91
CA CYS A 61 3.44 4.10 4.07
C CYS A 61 2.91 5.49 3.69
N LEU A 62 3.42 6.06 2.60
CA LEU A 62 2.95 7.33 2.05
C LEU A 62 1.47 7.20 1.67
N ALA A 63 1.09 6.16 0.95
CA ALA A 63 -0.30 5.92 0.59
C ALA A 63 -1.22 5.74 1.81
N ALA A 64 -0.74 5.07 2.87
CA ALA A 64 -1.46 4.94 4.13
C ALA A 64 -1.61 6.29 4.84
N SER A 65 -0.57 7.12 4.82
CA SER A 65 -0.60 8.47 5.39
C SER A 65 -1.56 9.39 4.62
N GLU A 66 -1.58 9.30 3.29
CA GLU A 66 -2.55 9.97 2.43
C GLU A 66 -3.98 9.54 2.73
N LEU A 67 -4.24 8.24 2.93
CA LEU A 67 -5.56 7.73 3.32
C LEU A 67 -5.97 8.22 4.71
N ARG A 68 -5.03 8.30 5.67
CA ARG A 68 -5.28 8.90 6.99
C ARG A 68 -5.58 10.39 6.90
N ALA A 69 -4.85 11.13 6.07
CA ALA A 69 -5.08 12.56 5.84
C ALA A 69 -6.39 12.84 5.08
N ARG A 70 -6.79 11.94 4.17
CA ARG A 70 -8.07 11.94 3.44
C ARG A 70 -9.28 11.57 4.30
N LYS A 71 -9.11 11.29 5.60
CA LYS A 71 -10.21 11.34 6.57
C LYS A 71 -10.29 12.75 7.21
N PRO A 72 -10.89 13.76 6.56
CA PRO A 72 -11.51 14.86 7.29
C PRO A 72 -12.94 14.41 7.69
N ASN A 73 -13.18 14.34 9.00
CA ASN A 73 -14.47 14.70 9.60
C ASN A 73 -15.73 13.84 9.31
N PHE A 74 -15.85 12.67 9.94
CA PHE A 74 -17.16 12.13 10.39
C PHE A 74 -17.26 12.11 11.94
N ALA A 75 -16.77 13.19 12.57
CA ALA A 75 -16.91 13.41 14.01
C ALA A 75 -17.11 14.91 14.30
N LYS A 76 -18.14 15.50 13.70
CA LYS A 76 -18.88 16.70 14.12
C LYS A 76 -20.24 16.59 13.43
N SER A 77 -21.41 16.81 14.01
CA SER A 77 -21.89 17.15 15.35
C SER A 77 -23.39 16.83 15.31
#